data_AF-A0A6L5ZHG8-F1
#
_entry.id   AF-A0A6L5ZHG8-F1
#
_cell.length_a   1.000
_cell.length_b   1.000
_cell.length_c   1.000
_cell.angle_alpha   90.00
_cell.angle_beta   90.00
_cell.angle_gamma   90.00
#
_symmetry.space_group_name_H-M   'P 1'
#
loop_
_entity.id
_entity.type
_entity.pdbx_description
1 polymer ?
#
loop_
_entity_poly.entity_id
_entity_poly.type
_entity_poly.pdbx_seq_one_letter_code
_entity_poly.pdbx_strand_id
1 'polypeptide(L)'
;MTSHVHPETSGSESALNSPVEIFSAEWILTVDQNDTVLTESAIAVQAGVIIAVGPLADLLRAHPSATHQHFDQSVLMPGMVNAHTHLGMTMFRGLADDRNLQQFLDLVMPAEAAVLREQSVSVATAAAALESVHAGVTTALDMYYFPDVVVAACDRVGMRVMTGTTFLGSVGPEGRGGSAQMEWTEQWLASNPARPGWRPVVAPHSTYLVSPEDLQLIAELAQRHDATIHIHAAESKGELDSVLAQHGRRPVALLDHLGLLGPRTVLAHAVHLSDDELARVAATQTSVAH
;
A
#
# COMPACT_ATOMS: atom_id res chain seq x y z
N MET A 1 -18.01 4.80 16.89
CA MET A 1 -17.14 4.26 17.95
C MET A 1 -17.29 2.74 18.00
N THR A 2 -16.82 2.07 16.96
CA THR A 2 -16.65 0.63 16.89
C THR A 2 -15.19 0.44 16.51
N SER A 3 -14.35 0.02 17.46
CA SER A 3 -12.97 -0.31 17.16
C SER A 3 -12.98 -1.52 16.24
N HIS A 4 -12.61 -1.34 14.97
CA HIS A 4 -12.30 -2.45 14.07
C HIS A 4 -10.92 -2.97 14.44
N VAL A 5 -10.90 -3.69 15.56
CA VAL A 5 -9.81 -4.56 15.95
C VAL A 5 -9.84 -5.69 14.92
N HIS A 6 -8.91 -5.68 13.95
CA HIS A 6 -8.39 -6.95 13.46
C HIS A 6 -8.08 -7.78 14.70
N PRO A 7 -8.54 -9.04 14.78
CA PRO A 7 -8.44 -9.81 16.01
C PRO A 7 -7.01 -9.70 16.53
N GLU A 8 -6.86 -8.98 17.65
CA GLU A 8 -5.68 -9.13 18.47
C GLU A 8 -5.50 -10.63 18.63
N THR A 9 -4.24 -11.04 18.53
CA THR A 9 -3.73 -12.36 18.86
C THR A 9 -4.08 -12.69 20.32
N SER A 10 -5.36 -12.97 20.58
CA SER A 10 -5.92 -13.60 21.77
C SER A 10 -5.86 -15.12 21.61
N GLY A 11 -4.81 -15.61 20.94
CA GLY A 11 -4.76 -16.97 20.43
C GLY A 11 -3.36 -17.54 20.42
N SER A 12 -2.64 -17.51 21.56
CA SER A 12 -1.45 -18.36 21.66
C SER A 12 -1.83 -19.84 21.79
N GLU A 13 -2.96 -20.18 22.42
CA GLU A 13 -3.47 -21.56 22.49
C GLU A 13 -4.35 -21.96 21.29
N SER A 14 -5.11 -21.02 20.70
CA SER A 14 -6.00 -21.34 19.56
C SER A 14 -5.25 -21.51 18.23
N ALA A 15 -4.14 -20.78 18.03
CA ALA A 15 -3.31 -20.93 16.84
C ALA A 15 -2.55 -22.27 16.83
N LEU A 16 -2.08 -22.74 17.99
CA LEU A 16 -1.38 -24.03 18.14
C LEU A 16 -2.29 -25.24 17.86
N ASN A 17 -3.59 -25.10 18.09
CA ASN A 17 -4.60 -26.13 17.83
C ASN A 17 -5.25 -26.03 16.44
N SER A 18 -4.86 -25.07 15.61
CA SER A 18 -5.39 -24.95 14.25
C SER A 18 -4.86 -26.11 13.39
N PRO A 19 -5.68 -26.70 12.51
CA PRO A 19 -5.22 -27.76 11.61
C PRO A 19 -4.12 -27.23 10.69
N VAL A 20 -3.16 -28.08 10.38
CA VAL A 20 -2.14 -27.79 9.37
C VAL A 20 -2.73 -28.08 8.00
N GLU A 21 -2.49 -27.18 7.06
CA GLU A 21 -2.84 -27.30 5.65
C GLU A 21 -1.56 -27.39 4.83
N ILE A 22 -1.49 -28.33 3.90
CA ILE A 22 -0.34 -28.52 3.00
C ILE A 22 -0.78 -28.18 1.59
N PHE A 23 -0.07 -27.26 0.96
CA PHE A 23 -0.28 -26.85 -0.43
C PHE A 23 0.93 -27.25 -1.26
N SER A 24 0.70 -27.90 -2.40
CA SER A 24 1.78 -28.31 -3.32
C SER A 24 1.39 -27.98 -4.75
N ALA A 25 2.40 -27.76 -5.59
CA ALA A 25 2.24 -27.51 -7.02
C ALA A 25 3.44 -28.12 -7.76
N GLU A 26 3.42 -28.10 -9.09
CA GLU A 26 4.55 -28.58 -9.91
C GLU A 26 5.82 -27.76 -9.63
N TRP A 27 5.65 -26.44 -9.48
CA TRP A 27 6.72 -25.52 -9.11
C TRP A 27 6.29 -24.62 -7.95
N ILE A 28 7.21 -24.40 -7.01
CA ILE A 28 7.10 -23.38 -5.96
C ILE A 28 8.23 -22.38 -6.17
N LEU A 29 7.87 -21.11 -6.40
CA LEU A 29 8.81 -19.99 -6.46
C LEU A 29 8.90 -19.35 -5.08
N THR A 30 10.08 -19.34 -4.46
CA THR A 30 10.25 -18.78 -3.10
C THR A 30 10.43 -17.26 -3.11
N VAL A 31 10.98 -16.71 -4.20
CA VAL A 31 11.39 -15.29 -4.32
C VAL A 31 12.38 -14.91 -3.21
N ASP A 32 13.22 -15.86 -2.79
CA ASP A 32 14.37 -15.58 -1.94
C ASP A 32 15.51 -14.93 -2.75
N GLN A 33 16.62 -14.59 -2.08
CA GLN A 33 17.76 -13.94 -2.73
C GLN A 33 18.43 -14.76 -3.84
N ASN A 34 18.10 -16.06 -3.95
CA ASN A 34 18.68 -16.97 -4.93
C ASN A 34 17.66 -17.35 -6.02
N ASP A 35 16.46 -16.76 -6.02
CA ASP A 35 15.36 -17.10 -6.93
C ASP A 35 15.05 -18.61 -6.94
N THR A 36 15.05 -19.23 -5.76
CA THR A 36 14.91 -20.69 -5.64
C THR A 36 13.58 -21.18 -6.22
N VAL A 37 13.68 -22.20 -7.09
CA VAL A 37 12.54 -22.95 -7.65
C VAL A 37 12.55 -24.36 -7.08
N LEU A 38 11.51 -24.72 -6.35
CA LEU A 38 11.37 -26.04 -5.75
C LEU A 38 10.41 -26.91 -6.57
N THR A 39 10.80 -28.17 -6.77
CA THR A 39 9.97 -29.24 -7.33
C THR A 39 9.73 -30.30 -6.26
N GLU A 40 8.69 -31.14 -6.43
CA GLU A 40 8.33 -32.21 -5.47
C GLU A 40 8.21 -31.71 -4.02
N SER A 41 7.86 -30.44 -3.86
CA SER A 41 7.85 -29.71 -2.60
C SER A 41 6.46 -29.18 -2.27
N ALA A 42 6.27 -28.76 -1.02
CA ALA A 42 5.02 -28.21 -0.55
C ALA A 42 5.27 -27.11 0.50
N ILE A 43 4.22 -26.35 0.80
CA ILE A 43 4.15 -25.35 1.85
C ILE A 43 3.17 -25.85 2.91
N ALA A 44 3.61 -25.93 4.16
CA ALA A 44 2.74 -26.16 5.30
C ALA A 44 2.34 -24.83 5.93
N VAL A 45 1.04 -24.63 6.10
CA VAL A 45 0.44 -23.43 6.67
C VAL A 45 -0.36 -23.82 7.92
N GLN A 46 -0.25 -23.02 8.97
CA GLN A 46 -1.04 -23.17 10.18
C GLN A 46 -1.48 -21.80 10.66
N ALA A 47 -2.79 -21.62 10.90
CA ALA A 47 -3.37 -20.35 11.34
C ALA A 47 -2.94 -19.13 10.48
N GLY A 48 -2.85 -19.33 9.15
CA GLY A 48 -2.44 -18.28 8.20
C GLY A 48 -0.94 -17.97 8.16
N VAL A 49 -0.10 -18.74 8.86
CA VAL A 49 1.36 -18.59 8.88
C VAL A 49 2.00 -19.77 8.17
N ILE A 50 2.99 -19.49 7.31
CA ILE A 50 3.83 -20.54 6.72
C ILE A 50 4.75 -21.08 7.83
N ILE A 51 4.57 -22.36 8.19
CA ILE A 51 5.36 -23.02 9.24
C ILE A 51 6.53 -23.85 8.70
N ALA A 52 6.44 -24.29 7.44
CA ALA A 52 7.51 -25.01 6.76
C ALA A 52 7.36 -24.96 5.24
N VAL A 53 8.49 -25.01 4.53
CA VAL A 53 8.59 -25.21 3.08
C VAL A 53 9.64 -26.30 2.85
N GLY A 54 9.33 -27.31 2.04
CA GLY A 54 10.27 -28.41 1.79
C GLY A 54 9.64 -29.59 1.04
N PRO A 55 10.33 -30.74 0.96
CA PRO A 55 9.85 -31.91 0.24
C PRO A 55 8.46 -32.35 0.72
N LEU A 56 7.54 -32.59 -0.21
CA LEU A 56 6.15 -32.95 0.10
C LEU A 56 6.07 -34.19 1.01
N ALA A 57 6.89 -35.21 0.71
CA ALA A 57 6.92 -36.45 1.49
C ALA A 57 7.32 -36.23 2.95
N ASP A 58 8.19 -35.26 3.23
CA ASP A 58 8.62 -34.96 4.59
C ASP A 58 7.56 -34.17 5.35
N LEU A 59 6.88 -33.22 4.69
CA LEU A 59 5.79 -32.46 5.30
C LEU A 59 4.57 -33.34 5.62
N LEU A 60 4.18 -34.26 4.71
CA LEU A 60 3.11 -35.22 4.97
C LEU A 60 3.44 -36.17 6.14
N ARG A 61 4.71 -36.54 6.30
CA ARG A 61 5.18 -37.39 7.39
C ARG A 61 5.19 -36.64 8.74
N ALA A 62 5.60 -35.37 8.72
CA ALA A 62 5.63 -34.51 9.90
C ALA A 62 4.22 -34.11 10.38
N HIS A 63 3.27 -34.00 9.45
CA HIS A 63 1.89 -33.60 9.72
C HIS A 63 0.88 -34.60 9.13
N PRO A 64 0.78 -35.82 9.68
CA PRO A 64 -0.04 -36.90 9.11
C PRO A 64 -1.55 -36.63 9.13
N SER A 65 -2.00 -35.62 9.90
CA SER A 65 -3.40 -35.18 9.97
C SER A 65 -3.68 -33.91 9.17
N ALA A 66 -2.68 -33.38 8.43
CA ALA A 66 -2.87 -32.20 7.62
C ALA A 66 -3.82 -32.47 6.45
N THR A 67 -4.62 -31.47 6.08
CA THR A 67 -5.26 -31.47 4.76
C THR A 67 -4.19 -31.22 3.71
N HIS A 68 -4.30 -31.88 2.55
CA HIS A 68 -3.37 -31.69 1.45
C HIS A 68 -4.13 -31.32 0.19
N GLN A 69 -3.75 -30.19 -0.41
CA GLN A 69 -4.22 -29.74 -1.69
C GLN A 69 -3.06 -29.68 -2.69
N HIS A 70 -3.24 -30.34 -3.83
CA HIS A 70 -2.31 -30.29 -4.94
C HIS A 70 -2.89 -29.45 -6.08
N PHE A 71 -2.09 -28.55 -6.63
CA PHE A 71 -2.44 -27.72 -7.77
C PHE A 71 -1.68 -28.22 -9.00
N ASP A 72 -2.36 -29.02 -9.82
CA ASP A 72 -1.82 -29.51 -11.09
C ASP A 72 -1.55 -28.35 -12.06
N GLN A 73 -0.48 -28.46 -12.85
CA GLN A 73 -0.11 -27.49 -13.91
C GLN A 73 -0.05 -26.03 -13.44
N SER A 74 0.31 -25.83 -12.17
CA SER A 74 0.28 -24.54 -11.51
C SER A 74 1.66 -24.20 -10.95
N VAL A 75 1.90 -22.90 -10.82
CA VAL A 75 3.03 -22.36 -10.07
C VAL A 75 2.47 -21.76 -8.78
N LEU A 76 3.06 -22.14 -7.66
CA LEU A 76 2.76 -21.52 -6.37
C LEU A 76 3.86 -20.51 -6.04
N MET A 77 3.46 -19.28 -5.72
CA MET A 77 4.37 -18.16 -5.44
C MET A 77 3.77 -17.25 -4.38
N PRO A 78 4.58 -16.39 -3.72
CA PRO A 78 4.05 -15.30 -2.92
C PRO A 78 3.04 -14.48 -3.73
N GLY A 79 1.93 -14.10 -3.09
CA GLY A 79 0.95 -13.22 -3.73
C GLY A 79 1.58 -11.87 -4.10
N MET A 80 1.15 -11.31 -5.23
CA MET A 80 1.73 -10.07 -5.73
C MET A 80 1.35 -8.89 -4.83
N VAL A 81 2.28 -7.93 -4.72
CA VAL A 81 2.10 -6.69 -3.98
C VAL A 81 2.00 -5.54 -4.98
N ASN A 82 0.84 -4.88 -5.03
CA ASN A 82 0.68 -3.65 -5.80
C ASN A 82 1.13 -2.46 -4.93
N ALA A 83 2.30 -1.91 -5.25
CA ALA A 83 2.97 -0.91 -4.42
C ALA A 83 2.42 0.51 -4.57
N HIS A 84 1.46 0.76 -5.47
CA HIS A 84 0.81 2.06 -5.60
C HIS A 84 -0.59 1.91 -6.21
N THR A 85 -1.62 2.22 -5.43
CA THR A 85 -3.00 2.22 -5.91
C THR A 85 -3.78 3.46 -5.49
N HIS A 86 -4.82 3.73 -6.26
CA HIS A 86 -5.97 4.53 -5.87
C HIS A 86 -7.23 3.67 -6.06
N LEU A 87 -7.46 2.69 -5.18
CA LEU A 87 -8.42 1.59 -5.40
C LEU A 87 -9.83 2.11 -5.71
N GLY A 88 -10.27 3.15 -5.00
CA GLY A 88 -11.59 3.75 -5.21
C GLY A 88 -11.74 4.50 -6.54
N MET A 89 -10.64 4.82 -7.24
CA MET A 89 -10.70 5.45 -8.57
C MET A 89 -11.16 4.50 -9.68
N THR A 90 -11.29 3.20 -9.41
CA THR A 90 -11.86 2.24 -10.37
C THR A 90 -13.26 2.64 -10.86
N MET A 91 -14.01 3.45 -10.09
CA MET A 91 -15.29 4.01 -10.54
C MET A 91 -15.18 5.04 -11.68
N PHE A 92 -13.97 5.57 -11.93
CA PHE A 92 -13.65 6.51 -13.00
C PHE A 92 -12.90 5.86 -14.17
N ARG A 93 -12.84 4.53 -14.23
CA ARG A 93 -12.15 3.80 -15.29
C ARG A 93 -12.64 4.27 -16.68
N GLY A 94 -11.71 4.79 -17.49
CA GLY A 94 -11.98 5.30 -18.84
C GLY A 94 -12.54 6.73 -18.91
N LEU A 95 -12.59 7.48 -17.80
CA LEU A 95 -13.10 8.86 -17.80
C LEU A 95 -12.14 9.86 -18.47
N ALA A 96 -10.83 9.65 -18.32
CA ALA A 96 -9.81 10.64 -18.66
C ALA A 96 -8.66 10.04 -19.50
N ASP A 97 -9.00 9.17 -20.46
CA ASP A 97 -8.05 8.55 -21.38
C ASP A 97 -7.44 9.58 -22.37
N ASP A 98 -6.25 9.27 -22.90
CA ASP A 98 -5.53 10.07 -23.90
C ASP A 98 -5.22 11.52 -23.46
N ARG A 99 -4.77 11.68 -22.21
CA ARG A 99 -4.44 12.97 -21.57
C ARG A 99 -3.06 12.96 -20.93
N ASN A 100 -2.46 14.13 -20.78
CA ASN A 100 -1.32 14.31 -19.86
C ASN A 100 -1.82 14.47 -18.41
N LEU A 101 -0.90 14.43 -17.44
CA LEU A 101 -1.23 14.49 -16.00
C LEU A 101 -2.12 15.69 -15.64
N GLN A 102 -1.79 16.91 -16.10
CA GLN A 102 -2.58 18.09 -15.76
C GLN A 102 -4.01 17.97 -16.31
N GLN A 103 -4.15 17.58 -17.57
CA GLN A 103 -5.46 17.40 -18.21
C GLN A 103 -6.27 16.27 -17.55
N PHE A 104 -5.60 15.22 -17.07
CA PHE A 104 -6.21 14.15 -16.30
C PHE A 104 -6.78 14.69 -14.97
N LEU A 105 -5.97 15.41 -14.20
CA LEU A 105 -6.38 16.00 -12.92
C LEU A 105 -7.53 17.00 -13.08
N ASP A 106 -7.50 17.81 -14.15
CA ASP A 106 -8.56 18.78 -14.48
C ASP A 106 -9.92 18.11 -14.74
N LEU A 107 -9.94 16.82 -15.13
CA LEU A 107 -11.16 16.03 -15.34
C LEU A 107 -11.55 15.21 -14.11
N VAL A 108 -10.57 14.59 -13.45
CA VAL A 108 -10.82 13.64 -12.37
C VAL A 108 -11.13 14.33 -11.04
N MET A 109 -10.41 15.39 -10.67
CA MET A 109 -10.65 16.06 -9.38
C MET A 109 -12.09 16.63 -9.26
N PRO A 110 -12.68 17.24 -10.30
CA PRO A 110 -14.09 17.64 -10.24
C PRO A 110 -15.06 16.45 -10.14
N ALA A 111 -14.75 15.33 -10.81
CA ALA A 111 -15.56 14.12 -10.73
C ALA A 111 -15.50 13.47 -9.34
N GLU A 112 -14.31 13.46 -8.73
CA GLU A 112 -14.09 13.08 -7.34
C GLU A 112 -14.93 13.92 -6.38
N ALA A 113 -14.83 15.25 -6.48
CA ALA A 113 -15.59 16.17 -5.64
C ALA A 113 -17.13 15.97 -5.75
N ALA A 114 -17.62 15.54 -6.91
CA ALA A 114 -19.04 15.31 -7.15
C ALA A 114 -19.57 13.96 -6.63
N VAL A 115 -18.71 12.93 -6.57
CA VAL A 115 -19.15 11.53 -6.37
C VAL A 115 -18.63 10.89 -5.09
N LEU A 116 -17.50 11.37 -4.56
CA LEU A 116 -16.87 10.75 -3.40
C LEU A 116 -17.71 10.92 -2.14
N ARG A 117 -18.02 9.77 -1.55
CA ARG A 117 -18.66 9.57 -0.25
C ARG A 117 -18.31 8.16 0.20
N GLU A 118 -18.45 7.86 1.49
CA GLU A 118 -18.14 6.52 2.04
C GLU A 118 -18.77 5.39 1.22
N GLN A 119 -20.03 5.53 0.80
CA GLN A 119 -20.72 4.49 0.02
C GLN A 119 -20.08 4.25 -1.36
N SER A 120 -19.72 5.29 -2.11
CA SER A 120 -19.11 5.12 -3.44
C SER A 120 -17.71 4.56 -3.33
N VAL A 121 -16.92 5.03 -2.36
CA VAL A 121 -15.58 4.49 -2.06
C VAL A 121 -15.65 3.03 -1.63
N SER A 122 -16.60 2.64 -0.78
CA SER A 122 -16.76 1.26 -0.35
C SER A 122 -17.03 0.31 -1.51
N VAL A 123 -17.95 0.68 -2.42
CA VAL A 123 -18.31 -0.16 -3.58
C VAL A 123 -17.15 -0.24 -4.56
N ALA A 124 -16.54 0.89 -4.91
CA ALA A 124 -15.43 0.95 -5.85
C ALA A 124 -14.21 0.17 -5.33
N THR A 125 -13.85 0.37 -4.06
CA THR A 125 -12.72 -0.34 -3.43
C THR A 125 -12.96 -1.85 -3.38
N ALA A 126 -14.18 -2.30 -3.03
CA ALA A 126 -14.49 -3.72 -3.03
C ALA A 126 -14.39 -4.33 -4.45
N ALA A 127 -14.82 -3.60 -5.48
CA ALA A 127 -14.66 -4.04 -6.86
C ALA A 127 -13.18 -4.11 -7.27
N ALA A 128 -12.38 -3.10 -6.93
CA ALA A 128 -10.94 -3.07 -7.19
C ALA A 128 -10.18 -4.20 -6.46
N ALA A 129 -10.55 -4.48 -5.21
CA ALA A 129 -9.97 -5.56 -4.42
C ALA A 129 -10.31 -6.94 -5.01
N LEU A 130 -11.55 -7.15 -5.48
CA LEU A 130 -11.93 -8.39 -6.17
C LEU A 130 -11.14 -8.58 -7.47
N GLU A 131 -11.03 -7.54 -8.28
CA GLU A 131 -10.22 -7.55 -9.51
C GLU A 131 -8.75 -7.88 -9.20
N SER A 132 -8.20 -7.28 -8.15
CA SER A 132 -6.81 -7.51 -7.69
C SER A 132 -6.59 -8.96 -7.27
N VAL A 133 -7.46 -9.51 -6.41
CA VAL A 133 -7.35 -10.90 -5.94
C VAL A 133 -7.52 -11.90 -7.09
N HIS A 134 -8.43 -11.63 -8.04
CA HIS A 134 -8.57 -12.43 -9.26
C HIS A 134 -7.31 -12.43 -10.13
N ALA A 135 -6.54 -11.35 -10.10
CA ALA A 135 -5.26 -11.24 -10.79
C ALA A 135 -4.08 -11.81 -9.98
N GLY A 136 -4.27 -12.31 -8.76
CA GLY A 136 -3.21 -12.82 -7.88
C GLY A 136 -2.50 -11.76 -7.04
N VAL A 137 -3.04 -10.54 -6.96
CA VAL A 137 -2.58 -9.49 -6.04
C VAL A 137 -3.23 -9.70 -4.68
N THR A 138 -2.42 -9.87 -3.64
CA THR A 138 -2.91 -10.11 -2.27
C THR A 138 -2.71 -8.91 -1.35
N THR A 139 -1.85 -7.96 -1.74
CA THR A 139 -1.55 -6.75 -0.97
C THR A 139 -1.53 -5.51 -1.85
N ALA A 140 -2.11 -4.40 -1.38
CA ALA A 140 -2.03 -3.09 -2.03
C ALA A 140 -1.52 -2.01 -1.06
N LEU A 141 -0.71 -1.07 -1.55
CA LEU A 141 -0.41 0.20 -0.89
C LEU A 141 -1.28 1.30 -1.52
N ASP A 142 -2.32 1.69 -0.80
CA ASP A 142 -3.37 2.56 -1.30
C ASP A 142 -3.22 3.99 -0.77
N MET A 143 -3.34 4.95 -1.69
CA MET A 143 -3.47 6.38 -1.41
C MET A 143 -4.87 6.80 -1.87
N TYR A 144 -5.85 6.79 -0.99
CA TYR A 144 -7.17 7.30 -1.33
C TYR A 144 -7.91 7.83 -0.10
N TYR A 145 -9.10 8.38 -0.32
CA TYR A 145 -9.92 8.98 0.74
C TYR A 145 -10.72 7.93 1.52
N PHE A 146 -11.15 8.27 2.74
CA PHE A 146 -11.94 7.42 3.64
C PHE A 146 -11.21 6.10 4.01
N PRO A 147 -10.02 6.16 4.67
CA PRO A 147 -9.18 4.99 4.91
C PRO A 147 -9.88 3.87 5.69
N ASP A 148 -10.74 4.20 6.65
CA ASP A 148 -11.51 3.19 7.40
C ASP A 148 -12.48 2.42 6.48
N VAL A 149 -13.05 3.10 5.49
CA VAL A 149 -13.93 2.51 4.47
C VAL A 149 -13.12 1.61 3.53
N VAL A 150 -11.93 2.05 3.14
CA VAL A 150 -11.00 1.27 2.30
C VAL A 150 -10.60 -0.03 3.00
N VAL A 151 -10.18 0.04 4.27
CA VAL A 151 -9.84 -1.14 5.08
C VAL A 151 -11.02 -2.09 5.17
N ALA A 152 -12.20 -1.60 5.56
CA ALA A 152 -13.39 -2.43 5.68
C ALA A 152 -13.83 -3.09 4.34
N ALA A 153 -13.64 -2.40 3.21
CA ALA A 153 -13.93 -2.94 1.90
C ALA A 153 -12.95 -4.05 1.48
N CYS A 154 -11.65 -3.87 1.74
CA CYS A 154 -10.62 -4.88 1.45
C CYS A 154 -10.76 -6.11 2.35
N ASP A 155 -11.06 -5.92 3.64
CA ASP A 155 -11.28 -6.99 4.61
C ASP A 155 -12.44 -7.91 4.20
N ARG A 156 -13.52 -7.35 3.64
CA ARG A 156 -14.66 -8.14 3.11
C ARG A 156 -14.27 -9.07 1.97
N VAL A 157 -13.21 -8.74 1.22
CA VAL A 157 -12.68 -9.53 0.10
C VAL A 157 -11.54 -10.44 0.56
N GLY A 158 -10.92 -10.17 1.71
CA GLY A 158 -9.74 -10.88 2.21
C GLY A 158 -8.42 -10.36 1.62
N MET A 159 -8.40 -9.13 1.07
CA MET A 159 -7.18 -8.51 0.54
C MET A 159 -6.50 -7.68 1.63
N ARG A 160 -5.16 -7.76 1.73
CA ARG A 160 -4.39 -6.89 2.61
C ARG A 160 -4.27 -5.51 1.98
N VAL A 161 -4.53 -4.45 2.74
CA VAL A 161 -4.31 -3.07 2.29
C VAL A 161 -3.51 -2.29 3.32
N MET A 162 -2.46 -1.60 2.86
CA MET A 162 -1.79 -0.54 3.60
C MET A 162 -2.36 0.78 3.10
N THR A 163 -3.04 1.54 3.95
CA THR A 163 -3.69 2.79 3.57
C THR A 163 -3.67 3.76 4.76
N GLY A 164 -4.16 4.98 4.54
CA GLY A 164 -4.35 5.97 5.59
C GLY A 164 -4.79 7.31 5.03
N THR A 165 -4.57 8.38 5.78
CA THR A 165 -5.09 9.71 5.46
C THR A 165 -4.34 10.37 4.31
N THR A 166 -5.07 11.02 3.40
CA THR A 166 -4.52 11.70 2.21
C THR A 166 -4.52 13.22 2.36
N PHE A 167 -3.47 13.92 1.90
CA PHE A 167 -3.39 15.39 1.92
C PHE A 167 -3.35 15.97 0.51
N LEU A 168 -4.29 16.86 0.20
CA LEU A 168 -4.37 17.59 -1.08
C LEU A 168 -3.78 19.02 -0.99
N GLY A 169 -3.42 19.50 0.20
CA GLY A 169 -3.05 20.91 0.43
C GLY A 169 -4.23 21.90 0.44
N SER A 170 -5.40 21.48 -0.04
CA SER A 170 -6.68 22.15 0.12
C SER A 170 -7.65 21.32 0.97
N VAL A 171 -8.91 21.77 1.08
CA VAL A 171 -9.98 20.93 1.62
C VAL A 171 -10.23 19.77 0.66
N GLY A 172 -10.06 18.53 1.15
CA GLY A 172 -10.30 17.32 0.37
C GLY A 172 -11.77 16.85 0.39
N PRO A 173 -12.10 15.76 -0.32
CA PRO A 173 -13.44 15.16 -0.37
C PRO A 173 -14.02 14.77 1.01
N GLU A 174 -13.16 14.59 2.01
CA GLU A 174 -13.55 14.31 3.41
C GLU A 174 -13.96 15.58 4.18
N GLY A 175 -13.97 16.74 3.52
CA GLY A 175 -14.38 18.02 4.08
C GLY A 175 -13.38 18.63 5.06
N ARG A 176 -12.13 18.16 5.05
CA ARG A 176 -11.05 18.60 5.95
C ARG A 176 -9.86 19.14 5.17
N GLY A 177 -9.17 20.11 5.78
CA GLY A 177 -7.91 20.70 5.30
C GLY A 177 -7.17 21.38 6.45
N GLY A 178 -5.92 21.79 6.22
CA GLY A 178 -5.10 22.47 7.22
C GLY A 178 -4.97 21.70 8.55
N SER A 179 -5.06 22.40 9.68
CA SER A 179 -4.89 21.79 11.02
C SER A 179 -5.90 20.69 11.31
N ALA A 180 -7.15 20.82 10.83
CA ALA A 180 -8.17 19.79 11.03
C ALA A 180 -7.82 18.46 10.34
N GLN A 181 -7.08 18.50 9.23
CA GLN A 181 -6.56 17.30 8.57
C GLN A 181 -5.42 16.67 9.37
N MET A 182 -4.51 17.49 9.91
CA MET A 182 -3.40 17.03 10.76
C MET A 182 -3.89 16.37 12.04
N GLU A 183 -4.85 17.00 12.74
CA GLU A 183 -5.46 16.46 13.96
C GLU A 183 -6.16 15.13 13.70
N TRP A 184 -6.91 15.02 12.61
CA TRP A 184 -7.55 13.77 12.23
C TRP A 184 -6.54 12.68 11.86
N THR A 185 -5.47 13.05 11.15
CA THR A 185 -4.37 12.14 10.83
C THR A 185 -3.72 11.58 12.09
N GLU A 186 -3.39 12.42 13.06
CA GLU A 186 -2.81 11.97 14.34
C GLU A 186 -3.75 11.02 15.10
N GLN A 187 -5.04 11.32 15.13
CA GLN A 187 -6.06 10.44 15.74
C GLN A 187 -6.17 9.09 15.02
N TRP A 188 -6.15 9.11 13.69
CA TRP A 188 -6.22 7.91 12.87
C TRP A 188 -4.97 7.03 13.07
N LEU A 189 -3.78 7.63 13.08
CA LEU A 189 -2.51 6.95 13.36
C LEU A 189 -2.47 6.36 14.77
N ALA A 190 -2.95 7.09 15.78
CA ALA A 190 -3.01 6.61 17.15
C ALA A 190 -3.99 5.43 17.31
N SER A 191 -5.08 5.42 16.54
CA SER A 191 -6.09 4.36 16.55
C SER A 191 -5.69 3.14 15.72
N ASN A 192 -4.72 3.29 14.82
CA ASN A 192 -4.25 2.26 13.91
C ASN A 192 -2.72 2.10 14.00
N PRO A 193 -2.17 1.67 15.16
CA PRO A 193 -0.74 1.53 15.34
C PRO A 193 -0.15 0.44 14.42
N ALA A 194 1.14 0.60 14.10
CA ALA A 194 1.90 -0.42 13.38
C ALA A 194 1.87 -1.78 14.10
N ARG A 195 1.75 -2.86 13.33
CA ARG A 195 1.75 -4.25 13.80
C ARG A 195 2.54 -5.14 12.83
N PRO A 196 2.93 -6.37 13.21
CA PRO A 196 3.65 -7.26 12.30
C PRO A 196 2.93 -7.41 10.95
N GLY A 197 3.61 -7.07 9.86
CA GLY A 197 3.08 -7.16 8.50
C GLY A 197 2.02 -6.11 8.11
N TRP A 198 1.84 -5.04 8.90
CA TRP A 198 0.95 -3.92 8.54
C TRP A 198 1.37 -2.61 9.22
N ARG A 199 1.40 -1.51 8.47
CA ARG A 199 1.69 -0.18 8.99
C ARG A 199 0.66 0.83 8.48
N PRO A 200 0.30 1.82 9.29
CA PRO A 200 -0.50 2.93 8.82
C PRO A 200 0.27 3.76 7.79
N VAL A 201 -0.45 4.40 6.88
CA VAL A 201 0.12 5.28 5.84
C VAL A 201 -0.29 6.72 6.09
N VAL A 202 0.59 7.67 5.78
CA VAL A 202 0.25 9.08 5.61
C VAL A 202 0.61 9.46 4.19
N ALA A 203 -0.37 9.97 3.45
CA ALA A 203 -0.27 10.09 2.00
C ALA A 203 -0.40 11.55 1.53
N PRO A 204 0.64 12.39 1.66
CA PRO A 204 0.64 13.66 0.97
C PRO A 204 0.64 13.44 -0.54
N HIS A 205 -0.28 14.09 -1.26
CA HIS A 205 -0.45 13.86 -2.69
C HIS A 205 0.84 14.10 -3.45
N SER A 206 1.46 15.27 -3.28
CA SER A 206 2.64 15.67 -4.05
C SER A 206 3.26 16.95 -3.51
N THR A 207 4.49 17.26 -3.92
CA THR A 207 5.18 18.50 -3.55
C THR A 207 4.64 19.77 -4.22
N TYR A 208 3.78 19.66 -5.25
CA TYR A 208 3.17 20.82 -5.91
C TYR A 208 1.77 21.18 -5.39
N LEU A 209 1.19 20.33 -4.53
CA LEU A 209 -0.10 20.57 -3.88
C LEU A 209 0.05 20.79 -2.37
N VAL A 210 0.95 20.05 -1.71
CA VAL A 210 1.14 20.13 -0.26
C VAL A 210 2.32 21.04 0.05
N SER A 211 2.12 22.01 0.96
CA SER A 211 3.14 22.99 1.32
C SER A 211 4.38 22.33 1.97
N PRO A 212 5.58 22.92 1.84
CA PRO A 212 6.77 22.44 2.56
C PRO A 212 6.57 22.35 4.07
N GLU A 213 5.85 23.31 4.66
CA GLU A 213 5.52 23.33 6.09
C GLU A 213 4.64 22.15 6.48
N ASP A 214 3.59 21.85 5.71
CA ASP A 214 2.74 20.67 5.95
C ASP A 214 3.49 19.36 5.73
N LEU A 215 4.36 19.28 4.71
CA LEU A 215 5.18 18.09 4.48
C LEU A 215 6.10 17.80 5.67
N GLN A 216 6.68 18.83 6.27
CA GLN A 216 7.52 18.67 7.46
C GLN A 216 6.71 18.18 8.67
N LEU A 217 5.51 18.73 8.90
CA LEU A 217 4.60 18.25 9.95
C LEU A 217 4.15 16.80 9.72
N ILE A 218 3.88 16.42 8.47
CA ILE A 218 3.56 15.04 8.08
C ILE A 218 4.73 14.10 8.37
N ALA A 219 5.96 14.53 8.07
CA ALA A 219 7.16 13.74 8.36
C ALA A 219 7.30 13.47 9.86
N GLU A 220 7.10 14.51 10.68
CA GLU A 220 7.13 14.39 12.14
C GLU A 220 6.04 13.45 12.67
N LEU A 221 4.81 13.55 12.15
CA LEU A 221 3.70 12.66 12.49
C LEU A 221 4.02 11.21 12.12
N ALA A 222 4.50 10.97 10.89
CA ALA A 222 4.84 9.64 10.43
C ALA A 222 5.97 9.02 11.27
N GLN A 223 6.97 9.82 11.67
CA GLN A 223 8.03 9.38 12.56
C GLN A 223 7.50 9.00 13.95
N ARG A 224 6.64 9.84 14.56
CA ARG A 224 6.08 9.59 15.91
C ARG A 224 5.24 8.31 15.97
N HIS A 225 4.51 8.00 14.89
CA HIS A 225 3.58 6.88 14.83
C HIS A 225 4.11 5.65 14.08
N ASP A 226 5.38 5.68 13.67
CA ASP A 226 6.01 4.60 12.90
C ASP A 226 5.22 4.27 11.59
N ALA A 227 4.69 5.32 10.96
CA ALA A 227 3.88 5.26 9.75
C ALA A 227 4.74 5.30 8.47
N THR A 228 4.16 4.80 7.38
CA THR A 228 4.75 4.90 6.03
C THR A 228 4.32 6.21 5.39
N ILE A 229 5.23 6.93 4.74
CA ILE A 229 4.91 8.05 3.86
C ILE A 229 4.79 7.51 2.43
N HIS A 230 3.68 7.82 1.76
CA HIS A 230 3.47 7.48 0.35
C HIS A 230 3.17 8.78 -0.41
N ILE A 231 3.92 9.09 -1.46
CA ILE A 231 3.82 10.39 -2.15
C ILE A 231 4.17 10.25 -3.64
N HIS A 232 3.46 10.96 -4.51
CA HIS A 232 3.87 11.11 -5.91
C HIS A 232 5.05 12.10 -6.01
N ALA A 233 6.12 11.69 -6.69
CA ALA A 233 7.29 12.56 -6.89
C ALA A 233 7.99 12.27 -8.21
N ALA A 234 8.40 13.34 -8.90
CA ALA A 234 9.12 13.28 -10.18
C ALA A 234 8.37 12.45 -11.25
N GLU A 235 7.05 12.57 -11.29
CA GLU A 235 6.13 11.89 -12.19
C GLU A 235 6.14 12.50 -13.59
N SER A 236 6.18 13.84 -13.69
CA SER A 236 6.10 14.54 -14.98
C SER A 236 7.03 15.74 -15.08
N LYS A 237 7.41 16.13 -16.31
CA LYS A 237 8.20 17.36 -16.53
C LYS A 237 7.48 18.61 -16.04
N GLY A 238 6.16 18.67 -16.20
CA GLY A 238 5.34 19.81 -15.74
C GLY A 238 5.39 19.98 -14.22
N GLU A 239 5.38 18.85 -13.48
CA GLU A 239 5.64 18.87 -12.04
C GLU A 239 7.03 19.44 -11.73
N LEU A 240 8.09 18.95 -12.38
CA LEU A 240 9.46 19.41 -12.10
C LEU A 240 9.58 20.92 -12.26
N ASP A 241 9.08 21.46 -13.37
CA ASP A 241 9.14 22.89 -13.67
C ASP A 241 8.35 23.71 -12.66
N SER A 242 7.14 23.24 -12.29
CA SER A 242 6.28 23.89 -11.30
C SER A 242 6.94 23.95 -9.91
N VAL A 243 7.41 22.80 -9.41
CA VAL A 243 8.03 22.70 -8.08
C VAL A 243 9.35 23.47 -8.04
N LEU A 244 10.15 23.42 -9.11
CA LEU A 244 11.38 24.21 -9.20
C LEU A 244 11.09 25.71 -9.20
N ALA A 245 10.09 26.17 -9.94
CA ALA A 245 9.70 27.58 -9.97
C ALA A 245 9.17 28.06 -8.61
N GLN A 246 8.39 27.23 -7.91
CA GLN A 246 7.77 27.58 -6.64
C GLN A 246 8.75 27.52 -5.45
N HIS A 247 9.63 26.51 -5.42
CA HIS A 247 10.43 26.20 -4.24
C HIS A 247 11.94 26.27 -4.47
N GLY A 248 12.40 26.55 -5.70
CA GLY A 248 13.82 26.59 -6.04
C GLY A 248 14.52 25.24 -5.96
N ARG A 249 13.76 24.14 -5.85
CA ARG A 249 14.23 22.76 -5.73
C ARG A 249 13.37 21.84 -6.58
N ARG A 250 13.94 20.75 -7.05
CA ARG A 250 13.20 19.65 -7.69
C ARG A 250 12.41 18.86 -6.63
N PRO A 251 11.35 18.11 -7.00
CA PRO A 251 10.49 17.40 -6.05
C PRO A 251 11.24 16.52 -5.04
N VAL A 252 12.11 15.63 -5.52
CA VAL A 252 12.84 14.71 -4.64
C VAL A 252 13.90 15.44 -3.82
N ALA A 253 14.59 16.41 -4.40
CA ALA A 253 15.51 17.28 -3.66
C ALA A 253 14.82 18.13 -2.57
N LEU A 254 13.55 18.51 -2.77
CA LEU A 254 12.74 19.18 -1.75
C LEU A 254 12.37 18.21 -0.63
N LEU A 255 11.90 17.00 -0.95
CA LEU A 255 11.61 15.97 0.04
C LEU A 255 12.84 15.62 0.89
N ASP A 256 14.01 15.49 0.27
CA ASP A 256 15.28 15.26 0.97
C ASP A 256 15.63 16.41 1.93
N HIS A 257 15.48 17.66 1.47
CA HIS A 257 15.73 18.84 2.30
C HIS A 257 14.83 18.91 3.54
N LEU A 258 13.58 18.46 3.41
CA LEU A 258 12.60 18.42 4.48
C LEU A 258 12.71 17.16 5.37
N GLY A 259 13.60 16.22 5.04
CA GLY A 259 13.80 14.99 5.80
C GLY A 259 12.74 13.91 5.55
N LEU A 260 12.03 13.96 4.42
CA LEU A 260 11.02 12.98 4.04
C LEU A 260 11.59 11.74 3.33
N LEU A 261 12.85 11.77 2.88
CA LEU A 261 13.48 10.56 2.35
C LEU A 261 13.94 9.64 3.48
N GLY A 262 13.62 8.36 3.35
CA GLY A 262 14.04 7.33 4.30
C GLY A 262 13.44 5.96 3.99
N PRO A 263 13.73 4.93 4.82
CA PRO A 263 13.24 3.57 4.65
C PRO A 263 11.73 3.41 4.87
N ARG A 264 11.05 4.47 5.33
CA ARG A 264 9.60 4.52 5.54
C ARG A 264 8.88 5.35 4.47
N THR A 265 9.56 5.70 3.39
CA THR A 265 8.99 6.51 2.31
C THR A 265 8.92 5.70 1.03
N VAL A 266 7.77 5.75 0.37
CA VAL A 266 7.52 5.18 -0.95
C VAL A 266 7.21 6.33 -1.90
N LEU A 267 8.05 6.50 -2.92
CA LEU A 267 7.82 7.43 -4.01
C LEU A 267 7.07 6.72 -5.13
N ALA A 268 5.86 7.18 -5.44
CA ALA A 268 5.17 6.74 -6.64
C ALA A 268 5.80 7.42 -7.88
N HIS A 269 5.91 6.65 -8.96
CA HIS A 269 6.48 7.05 -10.25
C HIS A 269 8.01 7.16 -10.25
N ALA A 270 8.56 8.26 -9.72
CA ALA A 270 10.00 8.58 -9.80
C ALA A 270 10.59 8.48 -11.24
N VAL A 271 9.82 8.91 -12.24
CA VAL A 271 10.16 8.79 -13.68
C VAL A 271 11.30 9.72 -14.07
N HIS A 272 11.36 10.90 -13.47
CA HIS A 272 12.29 11.96 -13.87
C HIS A 272 13.31 12.31 -12.78
N LEU A 273 13.97 11.31 -12.17
CA LEU A 273 15.08 11.55 -11.24
C LEU A 273 16.33 12.06 -11.97
N SER A 274 17.07 12.99 -11.36
CA SER A 274 18.47 13.22 -11.71
C SER A 274 19.40 12.16 -11.09
N ASP A 275 20.65 12.07 -11.57
CA ASP A 275 21.65 11.16 -10.98
C ASP A 275 21.87 11.44 -9.48
N ASP A 276 21.86 12.72 -9.08
CA ASP A 276 21.95 13.12 -7.68
C ASP A 276 20.73 12.66 -6.88
N GLU A 277 19.51 12.85 -7.40
CA GLU A 277 18.28 12.40 -6.73
C GLU A 277 18.22 10.89 -6.60
N LEU A 278 18.65 10.15 -7.63
CA LEU A 278 18.77 8.70 -7.60
C LEU A 278 19.78 8.24 -6.52
N ALA A 279 20.94 8.88 -6.46
CA ALA A 279 21.95 8.60 -5.44
C ALA A 279 21.42 8.87 -4.02
N ARG A 280 20.63 9.94 -3.84
CA ARG A 280 19.97 10.25 -2.57
C ARG A 280 18.93 9.20 -2.20
N VAL A 281 18.01 8.85 -3.10
CA VAL A 281 16.99 7.79 -2.89
C VAL A 281 17.64 6.47 -2.46
N ALA A 282 18.74 6.09 -3.13
CA ALA A 282 19.50 4.89 -2.77
C ALA A 282 20.15 5.02 -1.37
N ALA A 283 20.82 6.15 -1.10
CA ALA A 283 21.51 6.38 0.17
C ALA A 283 20.56 6.43 1.39
N THR A 284 19.34 6.92 1.20
CA THR A 284 18.30 6.99 2.24
C THR A 284 17.46 5.72 2.33
N GLN A 285 17.71 4.73 1.46
CA GLN A 285 16.92 3.50 1.34
C GLN A 285 15.43 3.78 1.08
N THR A 286 15.14 4.84 0.34
CA THR A 286 13.77 5.18 -0.06
C THR A 286 13.29 4.24 -1.16
N SER A 287 12.06 3.75 -1.01
CA SER A 287 11.45 2.85 -1.97
C SER A 287 10.81 3.61 -3.13
N VAL A 288 10.81 3.00 -4.31
CA VAL A 288 10.10 3.50 -5.50
C VAL A 288 9.03 2.48 -5.89
N ALA A 289 7.79 2.94 -6.04
CA ALA A 289 6.73 2.20 -6.70
C ALA A 289 6.74 2.59 -8.18
N HIS A 290 7.36 1.72 -9.00
CA HIS A 290 7.59 1.95 -10.43
C HIS A 290 6.32 1.80 -11.25
#